data_AF-A0A9D1UP30-F1
#
_entry.id   AF-A0A9D1UP30-F1
#
_cell.length_a   1.000
_cell.length_b   1.000
_cell.length_c   1.000
_cell.angle_alpha   90.00
_cell.angle_beta   90.00
_cell.angle_gamma   90.00
#
_symmetry.space_group_name_H-M   'P 1'
#
loop_
_entity.id
_entity.type
_entity.pdbx_description
1 polymer ?
#
loop_
_entity_poly.entity_id
_entity_poly.type
_entity_poly.pdbx_seq_one_letter_code
_entity_poly.pdbx_strand_id
1 'polypeptide(L)'
;QAMAALFPVLPGQTTDQASLMAWGFDPDRMSADPYAGAKESVITSVAKIVAAGADYKKAYLTLQEFFEKLRDEPQRWGKPFAALLGALDAQLELNAAAIGGKDSMSGSFLDLDVPPTLISFAIAPVKANKVLSPEFKEAGHGVYLFGGADVDALKESWEKFHALCEAGKVKAAWAVENGLAEAVMKMSFGNGVGFAACGQQEWYKAMPGVIVAELTEEVDGLCIGRTTGDGKITLNGESVEVAELLALNEGVLAEVYPARTGDTGAVEAISCTQRAPIVAKSKIARPRVVIPVFPGTNCEYDSVRACLRAGMTAETVVIRNLTADDLLQSTVELEGAIRNAQIVFLPGGFSGGDEPEGSAKFIASFLRNARLTDAIHDLLKNRDGLMLGICNGFQALVKLGLVPYGEIRPMDDACATLTFNNIGRHQSRYVTTRVASVRSPWMLKSQVGDLHAIPISHGEGKFVAPAALLDQLCANGQVATQYVDGNGVPSMDIDVNPNGSFRAIEGIFSPDGRVFGKMGHSERRGDFVGVNIPGDKYQPLWESGAAYFA
;
A
#
# COMPACT_ATOMS: atom_id res chain seq x y z
N GLN A 1 11.58 3.29 8.37
CA GLN A 1 11.20 4.45 9.21
C GLN A 1 10.58 5.60 8.42
N ALA A 2 10.92 5.78 7.13
CA ALA A 2 10.31 6.79 6.27
C ALA A 2 9.25 6.17 5.34
N MET A 3 8.26 6.98 4.95
CA MET A 3 7.39 6.70 3.81
C MET A 3 8.09 7.19 2.53
N ALA A 4 8.07 6.38 1.48
CA ALA A 4 8.52 6.77 0.14
C ALA A 4 7.34 6.75 -0.83
N ALA A 5 7.12 7.83 -1.58
CA ALA A 5 6.06 7.92 -2.56
C ALA A 5 6.56 8.53 -3.87
N LEU A 6 6.30 7.85 -4.99
CA LEU A 6 6.55 8.41 -6.32
C LEU A 6 5.71 9.66 -6.53
N PHE A 7 6.28 10.63 -7.23
CA PHE A 7 5.52 11.81 -7.63
C PHE A 7 4.38 11.41 -8.57
N PRO A 8 3.15 11.93 -8.37
CA PRO A 8 2.06 11.63 -9.27
C PRO A 8 2.32 12.31 -10.63
N VAL A 9 2.19 11.55 -11.71
CA VAL A 9 2.26 12.04 -13.10
C VAL A 9 1.04 11.59 -13.88
N LEU A 10 0.70 12.33 -14.93
CA LEU A 10 -0.47 12.04 -15.76
C LEU A 10 -0.30 10.72 -16.53
N PRO A 11 -1.39 10.05 -16.92
CA PRO A 11 -1.30 8.85 -17.75
C PRO A 11 -0.50 9.09 -19.03
N GLY A 12 0.39 8.14 -19.36
CA GLY A 12 1.34 8.24 -20.47
C GLY A 12 2.68 8.89 -20.10
N GLN A 13 2.83 9.42 -18.88
CA GLN A 13 4.09 9.92 -18.34
C GLN A 13 4.72 8.92 -17.38
N THR A 14 6.03 9.01 -17.23
CA THR A 14 6.82 8.26 -16.24
C THR A 14 7.61 9.22 -15.37
N THR A 15 7.96 8.77 -14.17
CA THR A 15 8.80 9.53 -13.25
C THR A 15 9.65 8.57 -12.44
N ASP A 16 10.87 9.00 -12.17
CA ASP A 16 11.78 8.38 -11.21
C ASP A 16 11.97 9.27 -9.97
N GLN A 17 11.17 10.33 -9.82
CA GLN A 17 11.19 11.21 -8.65
C GLN A 17 10.21 10.70 -7.60
N ALA A 18 10.67 10.68 -6.35
CA ALA A 18 9.88 10.33 -5.17
C ALA A 18 10.07 11.38 -4.06
N SER A 19 9.13 11.44 -3.13
CA SER A 19 9.32 12.08 -1.83
C SER A 19 9.56 11.04 -0.76
N LEU A 20 10.51 11.35 0.13
CA LEU A 20 10.62 10.72 1.43
C LEU A 20 9.97 11.61 2.47
N MET A 21 9.23 11.00 3.39
CA MET A 21 8.61 11.67 4.54
C MET A 21 8.84 10.84 5.79
N ALA A 22 9.33 11.47 6.85
CA ALA A 22 9.46 10.86 8.17
C ALA A 22 9.10 11.86 9.26
N TRP A 23 8.94 11.39 10.49
CA TRP A 23 8.59 12.22 11.65
C TRP A 23 9.49 11.92 12.84
N GLY A 24 9.64 12.89 13.74
CA GLY A 24 10.39 12.77 14.99
C GLY A 24 9.63 13.44 16.12
N PHE A 25 9.47 12.71 17.23
CA PHE A 25 8.87 13.17 18.48
C PHE A 25 9.08 12.12 19.58
N ASP A 26 9.53 12.58 20.75
CA ASP A 26 9.61 11.80 21.99
C ASP A 26 8.88 12.58 23.10
N PRO A 27 7.77 12.04 23.65
CA PRO A 27 6.97 12.74 24.66
C PRO A 27 7.69 12.91 26.00
N ASP A 28 8.57 11.98 26.37
CA ASP A 28 9.28 12.02 27.65
C ASP A 28 10.39 13.09 27.59
N ARG A 29 11.13 13.13 26.48
CA ARG A 29 12.14 14.17 26.21
C ARG A 29 11.51 15.55 26.15
N MET A 30 10.41 15.69 25.40
CA MET A 30 9.70 16.95 25.26
C MET A 30 9.12 17.44 26.58
N SER A 31 8.66 16.53 27.45
CA SER A 31 8.15 16.87 28.77
C SER A 31 9.25 17.25 29.76
N ALA A 32 10.42 16.61 29.67
CA ALA A 32 11.56 16.87 30.54
C ALA A 32 12.26 18.20 30.21
N ASP A 33 12.46 18.48 28.92
CA ASP A 33 13.07 19.71 28.43
C ASP A 33 12.48 20.03 27.03
N PRO A 34 11.49 20.92 26.94
CA PRO A 34 10.87 21.25 25.66
C PRO A 34 11.85 21.80 24.62
N TYR A 35 12.90 22.52 25.03
CA TYR A 35 13.90 23.05 24.10
C TYR A 35 14.73 21.90 23.51
N ALA A 36 15.32 21.05 24.35
CA ALA A 36 16.11 19.92 23.88
C ALA A 36 15.25 18.90 23.12
N GLY A 37 14.05 18.59 23.63
CA GLY A 37 13.12 17.65 22.99
C GLY A 37 12.68 18.11 21.60
N ALA A 38 12.39 19.40 21.40
CA ALA A 38 12.05 19.93 20.08
C ALA A 38 13.23 19.94 19.12
N LYS A 39 14.44 20.23 19.61
CA LYS A 39 15.67 20.09 18.83
C LYS A 39 15.89 18.65 18.37
N GLU A 40 15.75 17.69 19.28
CA GLU A 40 15.87 16.25 18.99
C GLU A 40 14.76 15.77 18.03
N SER A 41 13.53 16.26 18.14
CA SER A 41 12.43 15.96 17.19
C SER A 41 12.84 16.31 15.74
N VAL A 42 13.42 17.49 15.52
CA VAL A 42 13.87 17.94 14.19
C VAL A 42 15.05 17.11 13.70
N ILE A 43 16.06 16.88 14.54
CA ILE A 43 17.23 16.07 14.16
C ILE A 43 16.80 14.64 13.80
N THR A 44 15.90 14.05 14.58
CA THR A 44 15.41 12.68 14.38
C THR A 44 14.60 12.54 13.10
N SER A 45 13.70 13.48 12.81
CA SER A 45 12.88 13.43 11.59
C SER A 45 13.76 13.51 10.33
N VAL A 46 14.80 14.37 10.35
CA VAL A 46 15.77 14.50 9.26
C VAL A 46 16.66 13.27 9.15
N ALA A 47 17.15 12.72 10.27
CA ALA A 47 17.96 11.50 10.26
C ALA A 47 17.23 10.32 9.61
N LYS A 48 15.91 10.18 9.83
CA LYS A 48 15.09 9.11 9.22
C LYS A 48 14.99 9.21 7.70
N ILE A 49 14.85 10.41 7.13
CA ILE A 49 14.86 10.58 5.67
C ILE A 49 16.28 10.40 5.10
N VAL A 50 17.33 10.78 5.84
CA VAL A 50 18.73 10.51 5.45
C VAL A 50 18.97 9.02 5.42
N ALA A 51 18.61 8.27 6.46
CA ALA A 51 18.72 6.81 6.51
C ALA A 51 17.96 6.13 5.37
N ALA A 52 16.87 6.73 4.88
CA ALA A 52 16.13 6.26 3.71
C ALA A 52 16.78 6.65 2.36
N GLY A 53 17.94 7.31 2.36
CA GLY A 53 18.74 7.67 1.19
C GLY A 53 18.66 9.15 0.76
N ALA A 54 17.90 10.00 1.46
CA ALA A 54 17.79 11.41 1.11
C ALA A 54 19.07 12.20 1.42
N ASP A 55 19.29 13.27 0.66
CA ASP A 55 20.22 14.35 1.01
C ASP A 55 19.53 15.31 1.98
N TYR A 56 20.03 15.45 3.20
CA TYR A 56 19.44 16.31 4.23
C TYR A 56 19.38 17.77 3.80
N LYS A 57 20.26 18.22 2.90
CA LYS A 57 20.30 19.61 2.40
C LYS A 57 19.08 19.96 1.54
N LYS A 58 18.32 18.95 1.11
CA LYS A 58 17.07 19.10 0.34
C LYS A 58 15.83 18.93 1.20
N ALA A 59 16.00 18.78 2.51
CA ALA A 59 14.90 18.59 3.43
C ALA A 59 14.15 19.90 3.68
N TYR A 60 12.83 19.80 3.69
CA TYR A 60 11.91 20.79 4.20
C TYR A 60 11.16 20.21 5.38
N LEU A 61 10.74 21.08 6.30
CA LEU A 61 10.05 20.65 7.51
C LEU A 61 8.59 21.13 7.52
N THR A 62 7.76 20.39 8.25
CA THR A 62 6.53 20.93 8.83
C THR A 62 6.44 20.57 10.30
N LEU A 63 6.12 21.56 11.13
CA LEU A 63 6.06 21.42 12.59
C LEU A 63 4.61 21.39 13.06
N GLN A 64 4.26 20.40 13.87
CA GLN A 64 2.93 20.26 14.46
C GLN A 64 3.05 20.43 15.97
N GLU A 65 2.38 21.46 16.48
CA GLU A 65 2.51 21.95 17.85
C GLU A 65 1.22 21.67 18.62
N PHE A 66 1.31 20.90 19.71
CA PHE A 66 0.19 20.65 20.60
C PHE A 66 0.63 20.92 22.04
N PHE A 67 0.00 21.88 22.68
CA PHE A 67 0.32 22.25 24.05
C PHE A 67 -0.96 22.37 24.87
N GLU A 68 -0.75 22.28 26.17
CA GLU A 68 -1.76 22.60 27.17
C GLU A 68 -2.36 23.99 26.94
N LYS A 69 -3.58 24.19 27.44
CA LYS A 69 -4.22 25.50 27.44
C LYS A 69 -3.37 26.48 28.25
N LEU A 70 -2.85 27.51 27.59
CA LEU A 70 -1.82 28.41 28.15
C LEU A 70 -2.32 29.28 29.31
N ARG A 71 -3.59 29.72 29.27
CA ARG A 71 -4.21 30.63 30.27
C ARG A 71 -3.34 31.89 30.49
N ASP A 72 -3.47 32.52 31.65
CA ASP A 72 -2.65 33.67 32.07
C ASP A 72 -1.43 33.21 32.92
N GLU A 73 -0.95 31.98 32.71
CA GLU A 73 0.09 31.33 33.53
C GLU A 73 1.45 31.35 32.80
N PRO A 74 2.45 32.14 33.25
CA PRO A 74 3.72 32.30 32.53
C PRO A 74 4.49 30.99 32.30
N GLN A 75 4.41 30.04 33.23
CA GLN A 75 5.08 28.74 33.10
C GLN A 75 4.52 27.95 31.91
N ARG A 76 3.21 28.05 31.64
CA ARG A 76 2.58 27.38 30.51
C ARG A 76 3.01 27.98 29.18
N TRP A 77 3.15 29.31 29.12
CA TRP A 77 3.70 30.02 27.96
C TRP A 77 5.19 29.70 27.70
N GLY A 78 5.96 29.42 28.74
CA GLY A 78 7.37 29.07 28.63
C GLY A 78 7.62 27.79 27.84
N LYS A 79 6.71 26.81 27.90
CA LYS A 79 6.85 25.50 27.23
C LYS A 79 6.85 25.59 25.69
N PRO A 80 5.82 26.16 25.02
CA PRO A 80 5.84 26.33 23.57
C PRO A 80 6.96 27.27 23.12
N PHE A 81 7.27 28.31 23.89
CA PHE A 81 8.39 29.20 23.57
C PHE A 81 9.73 28.46 23.55
N ALA A 82 10.02 27.66 24.58
CA ALA A 82 11.23 26.84 24.66
C ALA A 82 11.30 25.83 23.51
N ALA A 83 10.19 25.14 23.21
CA ALA A 83 10.12 24.19 22.11
C ALA A 83 10.36 24.85 20.74
N LEU A 84 9.74 26.01 20.49
CA LEU A 84 9.95 26.77 19.25
C LEU A 84 11.40 27.22 19.09
N LEU A 85 12.06 27.65 20.17
CA LEU A 85 13.48 28.01 20.15
C LEU A 85 14.37 26.78 19.83
N GLY A 86 14.12 25.64 20.48
CA GLY A 86 14.88 24.42 20.22
C GLY A 86 14.72 23.93 18.78
N ALA A 87 13.49 23.96 18.25
CA ALA A 87 13.22 23.64 16.86
C ALA A 87 13.85 24.66 15.89
N LEU A 88 13.87 25.95 16.22
CA LEU A 88 14.52 26.98 15.41
C LEU A 88 16.03 26.77 15.35
N ASP A 89 16.66 26.47 16.48
CA ASP A 89 18.11 26.23 16.53
C ASP A 89 18.49 25.01 15.69
N ALA A 90 17.72 23.92 15.77
CA ALA A 90 17.91 22.76 14.89
C ALA A 90 17.76 23.12 13.40
N GLN A 91 16.76 23.93 13.05
CA GLN A 91 16.54 24.40 11.68
C GLN A 91 17.73 25.21 11.15
N LEU A 92 18.26 26.12 11.97
CA LEU A 92 19.42 26.94 11.63
C LEU A 92 20.70 26.09 11.49
N GLU A 93 20.93 25.17 12.42
CA GLU A 93 22.10 24.27 12.37
C GLU A 93 22.06 23.34 11.14
N LEU A 94 20.88 22.83 10.78
CA LEU A 94 20.69 21.94 9.63
C LEU A 94 20.51 22.67 8.30
N ASN A 95 20.27 23.99 8.32
CA ASN A 95 19.83 24.78 7.16
C ASN A 95 18.56 24.21 6.51
N ALA A 96 17.61 23.72 7.32
CA ALA A 96 16.35 23.14 6.87
C ALA A 96 15.20 24.03 7.31
N ALA A 97 14.46 24.60 6.35
CA ALA A 97 13.35 25.50 6.66
C ALA A 97 12.04 24.73 6.93
N ALA A 98 11.32 25.11 7.98
CA ALA A 98 9.91 24.79 8.10
C ALA A 98 9.09 25.64 7.12
N ILE A 99 8.41 24.99 6.17
CA ILE A 99 7.59 25.64 5.13
C ILE A 99 6.08 25.44 5.34
N GLY A 100 5.72 24.79 6.44
CA GLY A 100 4.33 24.60 6.86
C GLY A 100 4.27 24.19 8.33
N GLY A 101 3.09 24.23 8.92
CA GLY A 101 2.89 23.82 10.30
C GLY A 101 1.49 24.13 10.78
N LYS A 102 1.19 23.70 11.99
CA LYS A 102 -0.07 24.02 12.67
C LYS A 102 0.13 23.94 14.17
N ASP A 103 -0.56 24.81 14.89
CA ASP A 103 -0.64 24.81 16.34
C ASP A 103 -2.03 24.43 16.87
N SER A 104 -2.03 23.88 18.09
CA SER A 104 -3.19 23.68 18.94
C SER A 104 -2.82 23.94 20.40
N MET A 105 -3.22 25.10 20.90
CA MET A 105 -2.85 25.61 22.23
C MET A 105 -3.98 25.44 23.26
N SER A 106 -4.76 24.35 23.14
CA SER A 106 -5.97 24.10 23.95
C SER A 106 -6.03 22.68 24.51
N GLY A 107 -4.90 21.98 24.59
CA GLY A 107 -4.81 20.59 25.05
C GLY A 107 -4.95 20.43 26.56
N SER A 108 -6.07 20.87 27.13
CA SER A 108 -6.38 20.64 28.55
C SER A 108 -7.82 20.17 28.71
N PHE A 109 -8.04 19.17 29.55
CA PHE A 109 -9.35 18.71 29.98
C PHE A 109 -9.42 18.69 31.51
N LEU A 110 -10.22 19.59 32.09
CA LEU A 110 -10.21 19.85 33.54
C LEU A 110 -8.79 20.20 34.02
N ASP A 111 -8.23 19.38 34.91
CA ASP A 111 -6.89 19.53 35.48
C ASP A 111 -5.86 18.63 34.77
N LEU A 112 -6.24 17.98 33.67
CA LEU A 112 -5.34 17.16 32.85
C LEU A 112 -4.85 17.97 31.66
N ASP A 113 -3.54 18.12 31.56
CA ASP A 113 -2.85 18.76 30.44
C ASP A 113 -2.24 17.69 29.53
N VAL A 114 -2.28 17.91 28.21
CA VAL A 114 -1.50 17.11 27.27
C VAL A 114 -0.02 17.36 27.51
N PRO A 115 0.86 16.37 27.28
CA PRO A 115 2.30 16.61 27.29
C PRO A 115 2.65 17.68 26.22
N PRO A 116 3.60 18.59 26.51
CA PRO A 116 4.14 19.50 25.51
C PRO A 116 4.57 18.70 24.29
N THR A 117 4.17 19.15 23.10
CA THR A 117 4.34 18.36 21.88
C THR A 117 4.74 19.27 20.73
N LEU A 118 5.93 19.02 20.18
CA LEU A 118 6.36 19.54 18.89
C LEU A 118 6.85 18.35 18.05
N ILE A 119 6.02 17.97 17.08
CA ILE A 119 6.33 16.89 16.13
C ILE A 119 6.94 17.53 14.90
N SER A 120 8.14 17.10 14.55
CA SER A 120 8.79 17.49 13.30
C SER A 120 8.51 16.45 12.23
N PHE A 121 8.01 16.89 11.08
CA PHE A 121 7.94 16.07 9.87
C PHE A 121 8.98 16.59 8.88
N ALA A 122 9.90 15.73 8.46
CA ALA A 122 10.90 16.03 7.43
C ALA A 122 10.49 15.41 6.10
N ILE A 123 10.62 16.19 5.04
CA ILE A 123 10.25 15.81 3.67
C ILE A 123 11.40 16.17 2.74
N ALA A 124 11.84 15.24 1.89
CA ALA A 124 12.87 15.52 0.88
C ALA A 124 12.58 14.82 -0.44
N PRO A 125 12.89 15.44 -1.59
CA PRO A 125 12.85 14.77 -2.88
C PRO A 125 14.04 13.83 -3.02
N VAL A 126 13.82 12.69 -3.68
CA VAL A 126 14.83 11.68 -3.95
C VAL A 126 14.56 11.01 -5.30
N LYS A 127 15.59 10.40 -5.89
CA LYS A 127 15.39 9.45 -6.98
C LYS A 127 14.88 8.13 -6.42
N ALA A 128 13.82 7.57 -7.00
CA ALA A 128 13.14 6.39 -6.49
C ALA A 128 14.05 5.16 -6.40
N ASN A 129 15.00 5.01 -7.32
CA ASN A 129 16.01 3.94 -7.31
C ASN A 129 17.12 4.14 -6.26
N LYS A 130 17.13 5.27 -5.55
CA LYS A 130 18.08 5.58 -4.46
C LYS A 130 17.44 5.41 -3.08
N VAL A 131 16.17 5.06 -3.00
CA VAL A 131 15.47 4.84 -1.73
C VAL A 131 15.96 3.55 -1.08
N LEU A 132 16.31 3.63 0.20
CA LEU A 132 16.71 2.50 1.02
C LEU A 132 15.55 2.01 1.89
N SER A 133 15.47 0.69 2.04
CA SER A 133 14.56 0.02 2.96
C SER A 133 15.33 -0.43 4.21
N PRO A 134 14.69 -0.39 5.40
CA PRO A 134 15.41 -0.49 6.68
C PRO A 134 15.91 -1.89 7.04
N GLU A 135 15.29 -2.93 6.53
CA GLU A 135 15.59 -4.31 6.93
C GLU A 135 16.92 -4.81 6.37
N PHE A 136 17.69 -5.56 7.15
CA PHE A 136 18.93 -6.19 6.73
C PHE A 136 18.69 -7.09 5.51
N LYS A 137 19.60 -7.06 4.53
CA LYS A 137 19.42 -7.73 3.23
C LYS A 137 20.00 -9.13 3.21
N GLU A 138 21.21 -9.31 3.71
CA GLU A 138 21.90 -10.60 3.64
C GLU A 138 22.91 -10.77 4.78
N ALA A 139 23.34 -12.01 5.01
CA ALA A 139 24.32 -12.35 6.02
C ALA A 139 25.75 -12.00 5.59
N GLY A 140 26.62 -11.69 6.55
CA GLY A 140 28.05 -11.51 6.35
C GLY A 140 28.50 -10.07 6.11
N HIS A 141 27.57 -9.11 6.04
CA HIS A 141 27.87 -7.69 5.91
C HIS A 141 28.27 -7.05 7.23
N GLY A 142 29.15 -6.04 7.16
CA GLY A 142 29.47 -5.20 8.30
C GLY A 142 28.36 -4.18 8.56
N VAL A 143 28.12 -3.89 9.83
CA VAL A 143 27.11 -2.92 10.27
C VAL A 143 27.82 -1.78 11.00
N TYR A 144 27.67 -0.56 10.50
CA TYR A 144 28.46 0.60 10.91
C TYR A 144 27.59 1.71 11.47
N LEU A 145 28.16 2.47 12.39
CA LEU A 145 27.56 3.63 13.01
C LEU A 145 28.05 4.92 12.36
N PHE A 146 27.09 5.77 11.99
CA PHE A 146 27.28 7.12 11.46
C PHE A 146 26.69 8.11 12.45
N GLY A 147 27.54 8.83 13.18
CA GLY A 147 27.13 9.70 14.28
C GLY A 147 28.12 10.82 14.55
N GLY A 148 27.78 11.68 15.51
CA GLY A 148 28.58 12.84 15.90
C GLY A 148 28.24 13.29 17.33
N ALA A 149 29.17 14.02 17.96
CA ALA A 149 28.96 14.56 19.31
C ALA A 149 28.03 15.79 19.33
N ASP A 150 27.93 16.48 18.19
CA ASP A 150 27.09 17.66 17.96
C ASP A 150 26.51 17.62 16.54
N VAL A 151 25.70 18.63 16.19
CA VAL A 151 24.99 18.68 14.90
C VAL A 151 25.94 18.87 13.72
N ASP A 152 27.08 19.54 13.88
CA ASP A 152 28.07 19.69 12.82
C ASP A 152 28.75 18.36 12.50
N ALA A 153 29.18 17.62 13.53
CA ALA A 153 29.72 16.27 13.36
C ALA A 153 28.68 15.29 12.80
N LEU A 154 27.40 15.43 13.18
CA LEU A 154 26.30 14.64 12.60
C LEU A 154 26.15 14.91 11.10
N LYS A 155 26.14 16.18 10.67
CA LYS A 155 26.07 16.53 9.25
C LYS A 155 27.25 15.95 8.48
N GLU A 156 28.48 16.07 8.97
CA GLU A 156 29.65 15.46 8.34
C GLU A 156 29.51 13.94 8.20
N SER A 157 28.97 13.28 9.22
CA SER A 157 28.72 11.84 9.17
C SER A 157 27.60 11.47 8.19
N TRP A 158 26.53 12.28 8.10
CA TRP A 158 25.47 12.10 7.12
C TRP A 158 25.95 12.32 5.69
N GLU A 159 26.87 13.25 5.46
CA GLU A 159 27.50 13.44 4.14
C GLU A 159 28.32 12.22 3.72
N LYS A 160 29.12 11.64 4.64
CA LYS A 160 29.85 10.39 4.41
C LYS A 160 28.89 9.23 4.11
N PHE A 161 27.83 9.10 4.91
CA PHE A 161 26.78 8.10 4.70
C PHE A 161 26.11 8.26 3.32
N HIS A 162 25.70 9.48 2.97
CA HIS A 162 25.05 9.77 1.69
C HIS A 162 25.97 9.48 0.50
N ALA A 163 27.27 9.75 0.61
CA ALA A 163 28.24 9.37 -0.42
C ALA A 163 28.32 7.84 -0.62
N LEU A 164 28.21 7.05 0.45
CA LEU A 164 28.13 5.59 0.35
C LEU A 164 26.81 5.12 -0.28
N CYS A 165 25.69 5.79 0.03
CA CYS A 165 24.40 5.55 -0.65
C CYS A 165 24.52 5.80 -2.15
N GLU A 166 25.11 6.92 -2.56
CA GLU A 166 25.29 7.26 -3.96
C GLU A 166 26.19 6.27 -4.70
N ALA A 167 27.21 5.74 -4.00
CA ALA A 167 28.08 4.68 -4.49
C ALA A 167 27.44 3.27 -4.49
N GLY A 168 26.21 3.12 -3.99
CA GLY A 168 25.50 1.83 -3.93
C GLY A 168 26.06 0.86 -2.89
N LYS A 169 26.78 1.36 -1.88
CA LYS A 169 27.47 0.55 -0.85
C LYS A 169 26.62 0.29 0.39
N VAL A 170 25.53 1.05 0.57
CA VAL A 170 24.57 0.89 1.67
C VAL A 170 23.43 -0.03 1.22
N LYS A 171 23.18 -1.09 1.99
CA LYS A 171 22.10 -2.06 1.72
C LYS A 171 20.84 -1.78 2.51
N ALA A 172 21.00 -1.39 3.76
CA ALA A 172 19.93 -1.05 4.68
C ALA A 172 20.42 -0.01 5.69
N ALA A 173 19.52 0.82 6.20
CA ALA A 173 19.87 1.80 7.23
C ALA A 173 18.69 2.15 8.14
N TRP A 174 19.02 2.57 9.36
CA TRP A 174 18.08 2.93 10.40
C TRP A 174 18.60 4.13 11.19
N ALA A 175 17.76 5.15 11.39
CA ALA A 175 18.04 6.25 12.30
C ALA A 175 17.74 5.81 13.74
N VAL A 176 18.73 5.88 14.63
CA VAL A 176 18.64 5.41 16.01
C VAL A 176 17.87 6.41 16.85
N GLU A 177 16.83 5.94 17.53
CA GLU A 177 16.02 6.75 18.44
C GLU A 177 16.28 6.31 19.88
N ASN A 178 15.76 5.14 20.27
CA ASN A 178 15.81 4.67 21.66
C ASN A 178 17.04 3.78 21.97
N GLY A 179 17.85 3.46 20.97
CA GLY A 179 19.13 2.78 21.14
C GLY A 179 19.49 1.80 20.03
N LEU A 180 20.74 1.34 20.04
CA LEU A 180 21.28 0.43 19.03
C LEU A 180 20.62 -0.95 19.08
N ALA A 181 20.21 -1.41 20.26
CA ALA A 181 19.48 -2.68 20.40
C ALA A 181 18.14 -2.65 19.65
N GLU A 182 17.39 -1.55 19.76
CA GLU A 182 16.14 -1.38 19.01
C GLU A 182 16.42 -1.32 17.50
N ALA A 183 17.43 -0.55 17.08
CA ALA A 183 17.78 -0.43 15.67
C ALA A 183 18.08 -1.80 15.06
N VAL A 184 18.99 -2.57 15.66
CA VAL A 184 19.33 -3.93 15.21
C VAL A 184 18.12 -4.85 15.21
N MET A 185 17.30 -4.80 16.27
CA MET A 185 16.06 -5.60 16.36
C MET A 185 15.10 -5.28 15.20
N LYS A 186 14.80 -4.01 14.97
CA LYS A 186 13.87 -3.58 13.91
C LYS A 186 14.42 -3.86 12.51
N MET A 187 15.72 -3.69 12.30
CA MET A 187 16.37 -4.04 11.03
C MET A 187 16.36 -5.55 10.77
N SER A 188 16.30 -6.39 11.81
CA SER A 188 16.29 -7.86 11.66
C SER A 188 14.91 -8.44 11.28
N PHE A 189 13.80 -7.77 11.61
CA PHE A 189 12.44 -8.32 11.44
C PHE A 189 12.04 -8.61 9.99
N GLY A 190 12.38 -7.75 9.03
CA GLY A 190 11.83 -7.84 7.66
C GLY A 190 12.20 -9.13 6.93
N ASN A 191 13.50 -9.38 6.77
CA ASN A 191 14.01 -10.57 6.07
C ASN A 191 14.41 -11.71 7.04
N GLY A 192 14.23 -11.53 8.35
CA GLY A 192 14.66 -12.50 9.36
C GLY A 192 16.18 -12.67 9.47
N VAL A 193 16.95 -11.71 8.93
CA VAL A 193 18.41 -11.74 8.98
C VAL A 193 18.88 -11.39 10.39
N GLY A 194 19.77 -12.21 10.94
CA GLY A 194 20.30 -12.03 12.29
C GLY A 194 21.41 -10.98 12.35
N PHE A 195 21.94 -10.77 13.55
CA PHE A 195 23.01 -9.83 13.84
C PHE A 195 23.90 -10.34 14.98
N ALA A 196 25.21 -10.16 14.86
CA ALA A 196 26.16 -10.41 15.94
C ALA A 196 27.01 -9.17 16.20
N ALA A 197 26.97 -8.70 17.46
CA ALA A 197 27.74 -7.56 17.93
C ALA A 197 29.26 -7.76 17.81
N CYS A 198 29.98 -6.68 17.52
CA CYS A 198 31.43 -6.60 17.64
C CYS A 198 31.80 -5.63 18.77
N GLY A 199 32.55 -6.13 19.75
CA GLY A 199 32.97 -5.33 20.91
C GLY A 199 31.84 -4.96 21.86
N GLN A 200 32.14 -4.06 22.80
CA GLN A 200 31.16 -3.50 23.73
C GLN A 200 30.62 -2.18 23.18
N GLN A 201 29.30 -2.00 23.26
CA GLN A 201 28.60 -0.78 22.86
C GLN A 201 27.58 -0.39 23.93
N GLU A 202 27.22 0.89 23.95
CA GLU A 202 26.10 1.42 24.75
C GLU A 202 24.77 1.11 24.04
N TRP A 203 24.33 -0.16 24.12
CA TRP A 203 23.20 -0.68 23.34
C TRP A 203 21.85 -0.02 23.60
N TYR A 204 21.64 0.48 24.81
CA TYR A 204 20.35 0.99 25.30
C TYR A 204 20.33 2.51 25.50
N LYS A 205 21.36 3.21 25.03
CA LYS A 205 21.43 4.66 25.10
C LYS A 205 20.71 5.27 23.90
N ALA A 206 19.82 6.22 24.15
CA ALA A 206 19.20 7.02 23.08
C ALA A 206 20.26 7.83 22.31
N MET A 207 20.16 7.83 20.99
CA MET A 207 21.14 8.45 20.08
C MET A 207 20.47 9.19 18.91
N PRO A 208 19.61 10.19 19.19
CA PRO A 208 18.89 10.91 18.14
C PRO A 208 19.87 11.50 17.11
N GLY A 209 19.60 11.25 15.83
CA GLY A 209 20.44 11.70 14.72
C GLY A 209 21.46 10.68 14.23
N VAL A 210 21.82 9.68 15.04
CA VAL A 210 22.75 8.62 14.65
C VAL A 210 22.07 7.67 13.66
N ILE A 211 22.83 7.16 12.69
CA ILE A 211 22.37 6.17 11.71
C ILE A 211 23.21 4.90 11.85
N VAL A 212 22.54 3.76 11.86
CA VAL A 212 23.16 2.43 11.71
C VAL A 212 22.90 1.95 10.29
N ALA A 213 23.93 1.41 9.64
CA ALA A 213 23.82 0.96 8.25
C ALA A 213 24.55 -0.36 7.98
N GLU A 214 23.92 -1.22 7.19
CA GLU A 214 24.52 -2.43 6.60
C GLU A 214 25.28 -2.04 5.33
N LEU A 215 26.57 -2.37 5.26
CA LEU A 215 27.44 -2.04 4.15
C LEU A 215 27.97 -3.29 3.44
N THR A 216 28.12 -3.20 2.12
CA THR A 216 28.66 -4.28 1.27
C THR A 216 30.15 -4.50 1.41
N GLU A 217 30.86 -3.55 2.00
CA GLU A 217 32.31 -3.57 2.13
C GLU A 217 32.73 -2.97 3.46
N GLU A 218 33.95 -3.28 3.88
CA GLU A 218 34.54 -2.68 5.07
C GLU A 218 34.90 -1.21 4.79
N VAL A 219 34.51 -0.33 5.70
CA VAL A 219 34.82 1.10 5.64
C VAL A 219 35.55 1.54 6.89
N ASP A 220 36.26 2.66 6.80
CA ASP A 220 36.83 3.33 7.96
C ASP A 220 35.69 3.96 8.79
N GLY A 221 35.47 3.45 10.01
CA GLY A 221 34.35 3.82 10.85
C GLY A 221 34.11 2.83 11.98
N LEU A 222 33.15 3.13 12.86
CA LEU A 222 32.80 2.27 13.98
C LEU A 222 31.89 1.13 13.52
N CYS A 223 32.48 -0.06 13.32
CA CYS A 223 31.74 -1.30 13.11
C CYS A 223 31.15 -1.78 14.45
N ILE A 224 29.82 -1.88 14.53
CA ILE A 224 29.12 -2.33 15.74
C ILE A 224 28.79 -3.83 15.71
N GLY A 225 28.93 -4.48 14.55
CA GLY A 225 28.61 -5.88 14.38
C GLY A 225 28.52 -6.30 12.93
N ARG A 226 28.03 -7.52 12.71
CA ARG A 226 27.82 -8.10 11.38
C ARG A 226 26.47 -8.77 11.28
N THR A 227 25.87 -8.76 10.09
CA THR A 227 24.65 -9.53 9.83
C THR A 227 24.95 -11.03 9.78
N THR A 228 24.01 -11.87 10.22
CA THR A 228 24.16 -13.33 10.31
C THR A 228 22.98 -14.06 9.65
N GLY A 229 23.22 -15.31 9.22
CA GLY A 229 22.21 -16.14 8.55
C GLY A 229 21.49 -17.12 9.47
N ASP A 230 21.74 -17.06 10.78
CA ASP A 230 21.20 -17.98 11.78
C ASP A 230 19.90 -17.51 12.43
N GLY A 231 19.38 -16.35 12.02
CA GLY A 231 18.10 -15.82 12.50
C GLY A 231 18.14 -15.31 13.94
N LYS A 232 19.32 -15.02 14.48
CA LYS A 232 19.51 -14.62 15.88
C LYS A 232 20.13 -13.24 16.02
N ILE A 233 19.76 -12.54 17.08
CA ILE A 233 20.43 -11.31 17.51
C ILE A 233 21.31 -11.67 18.70
N THR A 234 22.62 -11.46 18.57
CA THR A 234 23.62 -11.73 19.59
C THR A 234 24.27 -10.44 20.08
N LEU A 235 23.97 -10.05 21.32
CA LEU A 235 24.54 -8.87 21.98
C LEU A 235 25.25 -9.32 23.27
N ASN A 236 26.48 -8.86 23.50
CA ASN A 236 27.26 -9.14 24.72
C ASN A 236 27.37 -10.64 25.11
N GLY A 237 27.28 -11.55 24.14
CA GLY A 237 27.38 -13.00 24.36
C GLY A 237 26.03 -13.71 24.63
N GLU A 238 24.92 -12.98 24.67
CA GLU A 238 23.57 -13.53 24.75
C GLU A 238 22.90 -13.50 23.38
N SER A 239 22.14 -14.54 23.03
CA SER A 239 21.47 -14.68 21.73
C SER A 239 19.98 -14.92 21.89
N VAL A 240 19.16 -14.23 21.10
CA VAL A 240 17.70 -14.39 21.04
C VAL A 240 17.25 -14.56 19.58
N GLU A 241 16.21 -15.36 19.36
CA GLU A 241 15.64 -15.58 18.02
C GLU A 241 14.92 -14.31 17.52
N VAL A 242 15.17 -13.92 16.27
CA VAL A 242 14.49 -12.77 15.64
C VAL A 242 12.97 -12.98 15.62
N ALA A 243 12.52 -14.20 15.36
CA ALA A 243 11.10 -14.56 15.32
C ALA A 243 10.39 -14.37 16.67
N GLU A 244 11.08 -14.66 17.78
CA GLU A 244 10.56 -14.45 19.13
C GLU A 244 10.36 -12.96 19.41
N LEU A 245 11.37 -12.15 19.08
CA LEU A 245 11.30 -10.69 19.24
C LEU A 245 10.21 -10.06 18.35
N LEU A 246 10.02 -10.58 17.14
CA LEU A 246 8.96 -10.13 16.25
C LEU A 246 7.58 -10.43 16.86
N ALA A 247 7.36 -11.65 17.36
CA ALA A 247 6.10 -12.03 18.00
C ALA A 247 5.79 -11.16 19.23
N LEU A 248 6.79 -10.85 20.06
CA LEU A 248 6.65 -9.93 21.19
C LEU A 248 6.28 -8.52 20.72
N ASN A 249 6.97 -8.01 19.70
CA ASN A 249 6.72 -6.68 19.14
C ASN A 249 5.30 -6.55 18.55
N GLU A 250 4.83 -7.56 17.81
CA GLU A 250 3.47 -7.57 17.23
C GLU A 250 2.38 -7.79 18.30
N GLY A 251 2.73 -8.46 19.40
CA GLY A 251 1.81 -8.74 20.52
C GLY A 251 1.39 -7.51 21.33
N VAL A 252 2.21 -6.45 21.35
CA VAL A 252 2.01 -5.27 22.24
C VAL A 252 0.61 -4.65 22.12
N LEU A 253 0.07 -4.55 20.90
CA LEU A 253 -1.23 -3.93 20.64
C LEU A 253 -2.28 -4.96 20.19
N ALA A 254 -2.00 -6.26 20.26
CA ALA A 254 -2.86 -7.29 19.69
C ALA A 254 -4.23 -7.39 20.36
N GLU A 255 -4.34 -7.06 21.65
CA GLU A 255 -5.62 -7.05 22.39
C GLU A 255 -6.54 -5.89 21.97
N VAL A 256 -5.95 -4.75 21.57
CA VAL A 256 -6.70 -3.54 21.18
C VAL A 256 -6.91 -3.47 19.67
N TYR A 257 -5.91 -3.89 18.89
CA TYR A 257 -5.88 -3.88 17.43
C TYR A 257 -5.52 -5.28 16.88
N PRO A 258 -6.42 -6.27 16.98
CA PRO A 258 -6.13 -7.64 16.55
C PRO A 258 -5.59 -7.68 15.12
N ALA A 259 -4.46 -8.35 14.92
CA ALA A 259 -3.86 -8.56 13.60
C ALA A 259 -4.22 -9.93 12.98
N ARG A 260 -4.78 -10.83 13.80
CA ARG A 260 -5.08 -12.22 13.45
C ARG A 260 -6.58 -12.49 13.51
N THR A 261 -7.05 -13.45 12.74
CA THR A 261 -8.37 -14.08 12.90
C THR A 261 -8.21 -15.53 13.33
N GLY A 262 -9.23 -16.12 13.94
CA GLY A 262 -9.15 -17.49 14.46
C GLY A 262 -9.23 -18.61 13.40
N ASP A 263 -9.64 -18.30 12.17
CA ASP A 263 -9.77 -19.30 11.11
C ASP A 263 -8.42 -19.51 10.40
N THR A 264 -7.96 -20.76 10.37
CA THR A 264 -6.72 -21.21 9.72
C THR A 264 -6.99 -22.46 8.86
N GLY A 265 -8.26 -22.73 8.55
CA GLY A 265 -8.68 -23.91 7.83
C GLY A 265 -7.99 -24.06 6.47
N ALA A 266 -7.60 -25.31 6.15
CA ALA A 266 -7.08 -25.64 4.84
C ALA A 266 -8.14 -25.41 3.76
N VAL A 267 -7.71 -24.92 2.60
CA VAL A 267 -8.56 -24.67 1.43
C VAL A 267 -8.02 -25.49 0.26
N GLU A 268 -8.93 -26.02 -0.57
CA GLU A 268 -8.54 -26.75 -1.78
C GLU A 268 -8.10 -25.77 -2.89
N ALA A 269 -7.02 -26.12 -3.60
CA ALA A 269 -6.58 -25.39 -4.78
C ALA A 269 -7.49 -25.73 -5.98
N ILE A 270 -8.23 -24.74 -6.47
CA ILE A 270 -9.11 -24.87 -7.62
C ILE A 270 -8.28 -24.69 -8.90
N SER A 271 -8.49 -25.56 -9.89
CA SER A 271 -7.74 -25.54 -11.14
C SER A 271 -8.63 -25.88 -12.35
N CYS A 272 -8.73 -24.95 -13.31
CA CYS A 272 -9.38 -25.16 -14.60
C CYS A 272 -8.43 -24.77 -15.74
N THR A 273 -7.83 -25.77 -16.39
CA THR A 273 -6.88 -25.58 -17.50
C THR A 273 -7.56 -25.39 -18.85
N GLN A 274 -8.87 -25.61 -18.93
CA GLN A 274 -9.65 -25.39 -20.14
C GLN A 274 -9.72 -23.90 -20.46
N ARG A 275 -9.27 -23.50 -21.65
CA ARG A 275 -9.40 -22.12 -22.13
C ARG A 275 -10.82 -21.82 -22.60
N ALA A 276 -11.20 -20.54 -22.56
CA ALA A 276 -12.48 -20.12 -23.11
C ALA A 276 -12.55 -20.47 -24.61
N PRO A 277 -13.64 -21.08 -25.10
CA PRO A 277 -13.79 -21.40 -26.52
C PRO A 277 -14.10 -20.16 -27.38
N ILE A 278 -14.13 -18.96 -26.79
CA ILE A 278 -14.64 -17.74 -27.41
C ILE A 278 -13.49 -16.96 -28.05
N VAL A 279 -13.71 -16.50 -29.28
CA VAL A 279 -12.79 -15.66 -30.05
C VAL A 279 -13.58 -14.45 -30.56
N ALA A 280 -12.97 -13.26 -30.55
CA ALA A 280 -13.60 -12.06 -31.11
C ALA A 280 -13.85 -12.24 -32.62
N LYS A 281 -15.06 -11.90 -33.09
CA LYS A 281 -15.40 -12.00 -34.52
C LYS A 281 -14.71 -10.92 -35.36
N SER A 282 -14.38 -9.79 -34.75
CA SER A 282 -13.75 -8.65 -35.41
C SER A 282 -12.40 -8.33 -34.80
N LYS A 283 -11.45 -7.98 -35.67
CA LYS A 283 -10.11 -7.54 -35.28
C LYS A 283 -10.07 -6.03 -35.09
N ILE A 284 -9.50 -5.59 -33.99
CA ILE A 284 -9.42 -4.18 -33.60
C ILE A 284 -8.01 -3.93 -33.08
N ALA A 285 -7.21 -3.19 -33.87
CA ALA A 285 -5.80 -2.97 -33.58
C ALA A 285 -5.56 -2.25 -32.24
N ARG A 286 -6.46 -1.34 -31.85
CA ARG A 286 -6.40 -0.60 -30.58
C ARG A 286 -7.80 -0.55 -29.96
N PRO A 287 -8.20 -1.57 -29.19
CA PRO A 287 -9.55 -1.59 -28.60
C PRO A 287 -9.72 -0.39 -27.66
N ARG A 288 -10.93 0.17 -27.67
CA ARG A 288 -11.30 1.29 -26.80
C ARG A 288 -11.90 0.79 -25.50
N VAL A 289 -11.38 1.31 -24.40
CA VAL A 289 -11.86 1.07 -23.04
C VAL A 289 -12.60 2.31 -22.57
N VAL A 290 -13.84 2.15 -22.12
CA VAL A 290 -14.55 3.20 -21.38
C VAL A 290 -14.42 2.95 -19.88
N ILE A 291 -14.09 4.01 -19.14
CA ILE A 291 -13.88 4.00 -17.69
C ILE A 291 -14.84 5.02 -17.06
N PRO A 292 -15.98 4.58 -16.51
CA PRO A 292 -16.84 5.46 -15.73
C PRO A 292 -16.13 5.90 -14.44
N VAL A 293 -16.14 7.19 -14.15
CA VAL A 293 -15.54 7.79 -12.95
C VAL A 293 -16.66 8.37 -12.09
N PHE A 294 -17.04 7.64 -11.05
CA PHE A 294 -18.04 8.07 -10.09
C PHE A 294 -17.39 8.91 -8.98
N PRO A 295 -18.12 9.84 -8.34
CA PRO A 295 -17.71 10.47 -7.09
C PRO A 295 -17.22 9.43 -6.07
N GLY A 296 -15.95 9.56 -5.64
CA GLY A 296 -15.27 8.60 -4.76
C GLY A 296 -14.42 7.53 -5.46
N THR A 297 -14.45 7.46 -6.79
CA THR A 297 -13.47 6.69 -7.58
C THR A 297 -12.07 7.28 -7.37
N ASN A 298 -11.04 6.43 -7.23
CA ASN A 298 -9.67 6.87 -6.97
C ASN A 298 -8.58 6.02 -7.64
N CYS A 299 -8.95 5.17 -8.60
CA CYS A 299 -8.03 4.26 -9.31
C CYS A 299 -8.01 4.50 -10.83
N GLU A 300 -8.72 5.51 -11.32
CA GLU A 300 -8.94 5.77 -12.74
C GLU A 300 -7.65 6.08 -13.49
N TYR A 301 -6.71 6.83 -12.89
CA TYR A 301 -5.43 7.12 -13.54
C TYR A 301 -4.52 5.90 -13.68
N ASP A 302 -4.48 5.02 -12.67
CA ASP A 302 -3.76 3.74 -12.76
C ASP A 302 -4.37 2.84 -13.85
N SER A 303 -5.70 2.85 -13.94
CA SER A 303 -6.45 2.08 -14.91
C SER A 303 -6.23 2.56 -16.34
N VAL A 304 -6.25 3.88 -16.58
CA VAL A 304 -5.88 4.48 -17.87
C VAL A 304 -4.43 4.11 -18.23
N ARG A 305 -3.48 4.22 -17.29
CA ARG A 305 -2.08 3.82 -17.52
C ARG A 305 -1.96 2.35 -17.92
N ALA A 306 -2.68 1.46 -17.25
CA ALA A 306 -2.69 0.04 -17.58
C ALA A 306 -3.23 -0.23 -19.00
N CYS A 307 -4.31 0.46 -19.40
CA CYS A 307 -4.85 0.36 -20.75
C CYS A 307 -3.85 0.83 -21.82
N LEU A 308 -3.23 1.99 -21.61
CA LEU A 308 -2.26 2.55 -22.56
C LEU A 308 -1.02 1.66 -22.71
N ARG A 309 -0.49 1.10 -21.61
CA ARG A 309 0.64 0.15 -21.64
C ARG A 309 0.34 -1.10 -22.47
N ALA A 310 -0.90 -1.57 -22.43
CA ALA A 310 -1.35 -2.73 -23.21
C ALA A 310 -1.70 -2.40 -24.68
N GLY A 311 -1.47 -1.16 -25.15
CA GLY A 311 -1.73 -0.75 -26.53
C GLY A 311 -3.17 -0.29 -26.81
N MET A 312 -4.01 -0.22 -25.79
CA MET A 312 -5.42 0.19 -25.91
C MET A 312 -5.58 1.71 -25.95
N THR A 313 -6.81 2.18 -26.16
CA THR A 313 -7.21 3.58 -25.89
C THR A 313 -8.17 3.59 -24.71
N ALA A 314 -8.14 4.64 -23.90
CA ALA A 314 -9.02 4.75 -22.73
C ALA A 314 -9.76 6.10 -22.76
N GLU A 315 -11.05 6.06 -22.50
CA GLU A 315 -11.95 7.20 -22.39
C GLU A 315 -12.57 7.21 -20.99
N THR A 316 -12.28 8.22 -20.19
CA THR A 316 -12.90 8.41 -18.88
C THR A 316 -14.17 9.23 -19.00
N VAL A 317 -15.28 8.73 -18.44
CA VAL A 317 -16.56 9.46 -18.39
C VAL A 317 -16.88 9.80 -16.93
N VAL A 318 -16.82 11.08 -16.59
CA VAL A 318 -17.10 11.56 -15.22
C VAL A 318 -18.60 11.60 -14.99
N ILE A 319 -19.06 10.86 -13.98
CA ILE A 319 -20.48 10.79 -13.61
C ILE A 319 -20.81 11.95 -12.67
N ARG A 320 -21.52 12.94 -13.19
CA ARG A 320 -21.97 14.09 -12.41
C ARG A 320 -23.29 13.76 -11.72
N ASN A 321 -23.38 14.06 -10.43
CA ASN A 321 -24.54 13.71 -9.60
C ASN A 321 -25.08 14.87 -8.74
N LEU A 322 -24.74 16.12 -9.08
CA LEU A 322 -25.22 17.29 -8.34
C LEU A 322 -26.69 17.60 -8.62
N THR A 323 -27.14 17.38 -9.85
CA THR A 323 -28.53 17.60 -10.27
C THR A 323 -29.09 16.42 -11.06
N ALA A 324 -30.41 16.35 -11.20
CA ALA A 324 -31.06 15.33 -12.02
C ALA A 324 -30.66 15.45 -13.50
N ASP A 325 -30.53 16.67 -14.01
CA ASP A 325 -30.09 16.92 -15.40
C ASP A 325 -28.64 16.48 -15.62
N ASP A 326 -27.75 16.72 -14.65
CA ASP A 326 -26.37 16.24 -14.69
C ASP A 326 -26.29 14.70 -14.75
N LEU A 327 -27.15 14.01 -13.98
CA LEU A 327 -27.23 12.54 -14.00
C LEU A 327 -27.75 12.03 -15.35
N LEU A 328 -28.76 12.69 -15.92
CA LEU A 328 -29.30 12.35 -17.24
C LEU A 328 -28.25 12.55 -18.33
N GLN A 329 -27.53 13.67 -18.33
CA GLN A 329 -26.43 13.94 -19.26
C GLN A 329 -25.31 12.91 -19.12
N SER A 330 -24.91 12.59 -17.88
CA SER A 330 -23.89 11.56 -17.61
C SER A 330 -24.33 10.18 -18.11
N THR A 331 -25.63 9.87 -18.02
CA THR A 331 -26.21 8.62 -18.56
C THR A 331 -26.10 8.57 -20.09
N VAL A 332 -26.41 9.67 -20.77
CA VAL A 332 -26.32 9.77 -22.23
C VAL A 332 -24.87 9.69 -22.71
N GLU A 333 -23.97 10.41 -22.07
CA GLU A 333 -22.53 10.39 -22.39
C GLU A 333 -21.94 8.99 -22.20
N LEU A 334 -22.22 8.35 -21.06
CA LEU A 334 -21.73 7.01 -20.79
C LEU A 334 -22.32 5.98 -21.77
N GLU A 335 -23.60 6.06 -22.11
CA GLU A 335 -24.20 5.20 -23.13
C GLU A 335 -23.46 5.33 -24.47
N GLY A 336 -23.22 6.56 -24.92
CA GLY A 336 -22.48 6.83 -26.16
C GLY A 336 -21.06 6.24 -26.13
N ALA A 337 -20.36 6.39 -25.02
CA ALA A 337 -19.03 5.83 -24.84
C ALA A 337 -19.04 4.28 -24.85
N ILE A 338 -19.99 3.64 -24.15
CA ILE A 338 -20.16 2.16 -24.16
C ILE A 338 -20.46 1.65 -25.58
N ARG A 339 -21.30 2.35 -26.34
CA ARG A 339 -21.64 2.00 -27.73
C ARG A 339 -20.44 2.11 -28.67
N ASN A 340 -19.44 2.92 -28.33
CA ASN A 340 -18.22 3.10 -29.11
C ASN A 340 -17.01 2.31 -28.60
N ALA A 341 -17.10 1.72 -27.40
CA ALA A 341 -16.03 0.96 -26.76
C ALA A 341 -16.12 -0.55 -27.01
N GLN A 342 -15.00 -1.24 -26.89
CA GLN A 342 -14.90 -2.71 -26.88
C GLN A 342 -14.89 -3.27 -25.46
N ILE A 343 -14.45 -2.46 -24.51
CA ILE A 343 -14.26 -2.86 -23.12
C ILE A 343 -14.89 -1.80 -22.21
N VAL A 344 -15.65 -2.26 -21.22
CA VAL A 344 -16.04 -1.44 -20.07
C VAL A 344 -15.18 -1.83 -18.88
N PHE A 345 -14.51 -0.87 -18.26
CA PHE A 345 -13.72 -1.10 -17.07
C PHE A 345 -14.28 -0.30 -15.88
N LEU A 346 -14.64 -0.98 -14.81
CA LEU A 346 -15.10 -0.37 -13.56
C LEU A 346 -13.92 -0.30 -12.56
N PRO A 347 -13.40 0.91 -12.28
CA PRO A 347 -12.27 1.10 -11.36
C PRO A 347 -12.63 0.86 -9.90
N GLY A 348 -11.61 0.70 -9.06
CA GLY A 348 -11.75 0.72 -7.61
C GLY A 348 -11.91 2.14 -7.04
N GLY A 349 -12.30 2.21 -5.77
CA GLY A 349 -12.56 3.44 -5.04
C GLY A 349 -13.59 3.23 -3.93
N PHE A 350 -14.21 4.33 -3.50
CA PHE A 350 -15.28 4.38 -2.50
C PHE A 350 -16.47 5.12 -3.11
N SER A 351 -17.07 4.57 -4.18
CA SER A 351 -18.13 5.29 -4.90
C SER A 351 -19.29 5.65 -3.97
N GLY A 352 -19.66 6.93 -3.92
CA GLY A 352 -20.68 7.43 -2.98
C GLY A 352 -20.29 7.30 -1.50
N GLY A 353 -19.00 7.16 -1.18
CA GLY A 353 -18.51 6.90 0.18
C GLY A 353 -18.84 5.50 0.70
N ASP A 354 -19.26 4.58 -0.19
CA ASP A 354 -19.82 3.25 0.14
C ASP A 354 -21.08 3.31 1.03
N GLU A 355 -21.78 4.46 1.03
CA GLU A 355 -23.05 4.72 1.72
C GLU A 355 -24.22 4.82 0.72
N PRO A 356 -25.49 4.62 1.12
CA PRO A 356 -26.00 4.27 2.47
C PRO A 356 -26.12 2.76 2.75
N GLU A 357 -25.82 1.88 1.80
CA GLU A 357 -26.04 0.42 1.94
C GLU A 357 -24.84 -0.39 1.42
N GLY A 358 -23.64 0.10 1.73
CA GLY A 358 -22.38 -0.57 1.44
C GLY A 358 -21.84 -0.36 0.03
N SER A 359 -20.70 -0.99 -0.21
CA SER A 359 -19.81 -0.62 -1.31
C SER A 359 -20.42 -0.80 -2.70
N ALA A 360 -20.10 0.11 -3.62
CA ALA A 360 -20.46 0.04 -5.04
C ALA A 360 -21.97 0.11 -5.37
N LYS A 361 -22.84 0.39 -4.39
CA LYS A 361 -24.28 0.55 -4.63
C LYS A 361 -24.58 1.66 -5.63
N PHE A 362 -23.86 2.77 -5.56
CA PHE A 362 -24.09 3.89 -6.49
C PHE A 362 -23.84 3.47 -7.94
N ILE A 363 -22.72 2.78 -8.20
CA ILE A 363 -22.40 2.21 -9.53
C ILE A 363 -23.51 1.27 -9.99
N ALA A 364 -23.89 0.30 -9.15
CA ALA A 364 -24.91 -0.69 -9.50
C ALA A 364 -26.28 -0.04 -9.79
N SER A 365 -26.71 0.91 -8.97
CA SER A 365 -27.96 1.64 -9.17
C SER A 365 -27.95 2.46 -10.46
N PHE A 366 -26.83 3.11 -10.78
CA PHE A 366 -26.70 3.92 -11.99
C PHE A 366 -26.74 3.04 -13.24
N LEU A 367 -26.00 1.92 -13.25
CA LEU A 367 -25.95 1.00 -14.40
C LEU A 367 -27.25 0.21 -14.62
N ARG A 368 -28.14 0.14 -13.63
CA ARG A 368 -29.51 -0.39 -13.77
C ARG A 368 -30.45 0.54 -14.55
N ASN A 369 -30.02 1.75 -14.91
CA ASN A 369 -30.74 2.55 -15.89
C ASN A 369 -30.92 1.76 -17.19
N ALA A 370 -32.13 1.73 -17.74
CA ALA A 370 -32.45 0.92 -18.92
C ALA A 370 -31.51 1.18 -20.11
N ARG A 371 -31.15 2.45 -20.37
CA ARG A 371 -30.26 2.82 -21.50
C ARG A 371 -28.87 2.22 -21.34
N LEU A 372 -28.34 2.22 -20.11
CA LEU A 372 -27.03 1.67 -19.79
C LEU A 372 -27.06 0.14 -19.73
N THR A 373 -28.11 -0.43 -19.17
CA THR A 373 -28.32 -1.89 -19.17
C THR A 373 -28.36 -2.43 -20.60
N ASP A 374 -29.14 -1.79 -21.49
CA ASP A 374 -29.21 -2.16 -22.90
C ASP A 374 -27.86 -2.02 -23.61
N ALA A 375 -27.13 -0.92 -23.36
CA ALA A 375 -25.81 -0.71 -23.95
C ALA A 375 -24.78 -1.77 -23.49
N ILE A 376 -24.81 -2.16 -22.21
CA ILE A 376 -23.94 -3.21 -21.67
C ILE A 376 -24.33 -4.58 -22.22
N HIS A 377 -25.62 -4.90 -22.29
CA HIS A 377 -26.07 -6.19 -22.84
C HIS A 377 -25.74 -6.29 -24.33
N ASP A 378 -25.91 -5.20 -25.09
CA ASP A 378 -25.52 -5.16 -26.49
C ASP A 378 -24.01 -5.35 -26.67
N LEU A 379 -23.19 -4.68 -25.85
CA LEU A 379 -21.75 -4.88 -25.81
C LEU A 379 -21.37 -6.35 -25.62
N LEU A 380 -21.92 -6.99 -24.57
CA LEU A 380 -21.55 -8.35 -24.17
C LEU A 380 -22.15 -9.44 -25.05
N LYS A 381 -23.42 -9.29 -25.48
CA LYS A 381 -24.17 -10.33 -26.20
C LYS A 381 -24.03 -10.22 -27.72
N ASN A 382 -23.88 -9.02 -28.27
CA ASN A 382 -23.93 -8.81 -29.72
C ASN A 382 -22.61 -8.31 -30.34
N ARG A 383 -21.74 -7.66 -29.55
CA ARG A 383 -20.54 -6.96 -30.06
C ARG A 383 -19.21 -7.56 -29.61
N ASP A 384 -19.25 -8.76 -29.02
CA ASP A 384 -18.10 -9.48 -28.47
C ASP A 384 -17.29 -8.69 -27.43
N GLY A 385 -17.89 -7.71 -26.77
CA GLY A 385 -17.19 -6.86 -25.82
C GLY A 385 -16.80 -7.59 -24.53
N LEU A 386 -15.86 -6.98 -23.81
CA LEU A 386 -15.40 -7.46 -22.51
C LEU A 386 -15.77 -6.47 -21.42
N MET A 387 -15.84 -6.95 -20.18
CA MET A 387 -16.00 -6.09 -19.01
C MET A 387 -15.10 -6.54 -17.86
N LEU A 388 -14.47 -5.60 -17.18
CA LEU A 388 -13.59 -5.86 -16.05
C LEU A 388 -13.95 -4.93 -14.88
N GLY A 389 -14.01 -5.47 -13.67
CA GLY A 389 -14.23 -4.70 -12.45
C GLY A 389 -13.22 -5.06 -11.38
N ILE A 390 -12.56 -4.05 -10.82
CA ILE A 390 -11.56 -4.21 -9.77
C ILE A 390 -12.03 -3.54 -8.48
N CYS A 391 -11.92 -4.25 -7.35
CA CYS A 391 -12.31 -3.77 -6.03
C CYS A 391 -13.77 -3.27 -6.02
N ASN A 392 -14.01 -1.95 -5.96
CA ASN A 392 -15.35 -1.36 -6.07
C ASN A 392 -16.07 -1.72 -7.38
N GLY A 393 -15.33 -1.86 -8.48
CA GLY A 393 -15.86 -2.39 -9.72
C GLY A 393 -16.32 -3.85 -9.62
N PHE A 394 -15.58 -4.72 -8.92
CA PHE A 394 -15.99 -6.12 -8.72
C PHE A 394 -17.27 -6.20 -7.89
N GLN A 395 -17.35 -5.43 -6.80
CA GLN A 395 -18.55 -5.30 -5.98
C GLN A 395 -19.76 -4.87 -6.82
N ALA A 396 -19.61 -3.86 -7.70
CA ALA A 396 -20.67 -3.44 -8.61
C ALA A 396 -21.10 -4.58 -9.54
N LEU A 397 -20.14 -5.27 -10.15
CA LEU A 397 -20.43 -6.35 -11.10
C LEU A 397 -21.14 -7.54 -10.46
N VAL A 398 -20.81 -7.88 -9.21
CA VAL A 398 -21.52 -8.91 -8.44
C VAL A 398 -22.94 -8.43 -8.11
N LYS A 399 -23.11 -7.20 -7.61
CA LYS A 399 -24.43 -6.60 -7.30
C LYS A 399 -25.33 -6.41 -8.53
N LEU A 400 -24.76 -6.35 -9.73
CA LEU A 400 -25.50 -6.32 -10.98
C LEU A 400 -25.90 -7.72 -11.46
N GLY A 401 -25.21 -8.78 -11.01
CA GLY A 401 -25.37 -10.15 -11.51
C GLY A 401 -24.49 -10.48 -12.72
N LEU A 402 -23.71 -9.51 -13.23
CA LEU A 402 -22.91 -9.67 -14.45
C LEU A 402 -21.82 -10.72 -14.32
N VAL A 403 -21.09 -10.76 -13.20
CA VAL A 403 -20.01 -11.73 -13.04
C VAL A 403 -20.52 -13.12 -12.64
N PRO A 404 -21.47 -13.30 -11.70
CA PRO A 404 -21.94 -14.65 -11.43
C PRO A 404 -22.80 -15.25 -12.56
N TYR A 405 -23.54 -14.42 -13.30
CA TYR A 405 -24.63 -14.89 -14.19
C TYR A 405 -24.54 -14.40 -15.65
N GLY A 406 -23.63 -13.49 -15.99
CA GLY A 406 -23.44 -13.00 -17.36
C GLY A 406 -24.41 -11.91 -17.82
N GLU A 407 -25.32 -11.46 -16.95
CA GLU A 407 -26.27 -10.40 -17.28
C GLU A 407 -26.71 -9.58 -16.06
N ILE A 408 -27.17 -8.35 -16.34
CA ILE A 408 -27.78 -7.50 -15.32
C ILE A 408 -29.15 -8.06 -14.97
N ARG A 409 -29.36 -8.41 -13.70
CA ARG A 409 -30.62 -9.00 -13.21
C ARG A 409 -30.97 -8.56 -11.78
N PRO A 410 -32.21 -8.76 -11.32
CA PRO A 410 -32.53 -8.68 -9.90
C PRO A 410 -31.71 -9.69 -9.10
N MET A 411 -31.35 -9.29 -7.87
CA MET A 411 -30.54 -10.08 -6.94
C MET A 411 -31.40 -10.45 -5.73
N ASP A 412 -31.12 -11.62 -5.14
CA ASP A 412 -31.80 -12.17 -3.97
C ASP A 412 -30.78 -12.88 -3.04
N ASP A 413 -31.28 -13.45 -1.95
CA ASP A 413 -30.45 -14.10 -0.92
C ASP A 413 -29.74 -15.38 -1.41
N ALA A 414 -30.13 -15.93 -2.57
CA ALA A 414 -29.45 -17.06 -3.18
C ALA A 414 -28.23 -16.63 -4.02
N CYS A 415 -27.99 -15.32 -4.16
CA CYS A 415 -26.89 -14.79 -4.95
C CYS A 415 -25.60 -14.61 -4.17
N ALA A 416 -24.49 -14.62 -4.91
CA ALA A 416 -23.19 -14.22 -4.38
C ALA A 416 -23.19 -12.71 -4.02
N THR A 417 -22.40 -12.33 -3.02
CA THR A 417 -22.15 -10.93 -2.67
C THR A 417 -20.73 -10.76 -2.12
N LEU A 418 -20.31 -9.50 -2.00
CA LEU A 418 -19.15 -9.11 -1.22
C LEU A 418 -19.59 -8.37 0.04
N THR A 419 -18.93 -8.64 1.16
CA THR A 419 -19.27 -8.09 2.48
C THR A 419 -18.01 -7.81 3.31
N PHE A 420 -18.20 -7.35 4.55
CA PHE A 420 -17.14 -7.00 5.49
C PHE A 420 -16.09 -8.11 5.65
N ASN A 421 -14.83 -7.69 5.69
CA ASN A 421 -13.71 -8.57 6.03
C ASN A 421 -13.92 -9.19 7.43
N ASN A 422 -13.48 -10.43 7.64
CA ASN A 422 -13.60 -11.11 8.95
C ASN A 422 -12.99 -10.34 10.13
N ILE A 423 -11.91 -9.60 9.88
CA ILE A 423 -11.20 -8.79 10.90
C ILE A 423 -11.93 -7.48 11.24
N GLY A 424 -13.03 -7.14 10.57
CA GLY A 424 -13.84 -5.96 10.87
C GLY A 424 -13.16 -4.61 10.55
N ARG A 425 -12.07 -4.61 9.77
CA ARG A 425 -11.34 -3.40 9.38
C ARG A 425 -10.84 -3.44 7.94
N HIS A 426 -10.52 -2.26 7.41
CA HIS A 426 -9.87 -2.09 6.11
C HIS A 426 -8.52 -2.83 6.08
N GLN A 427 -8.27 -3.56 4.99
CA GLN A 427 -7.00 -4.23 4.74
C GLN A 427 -6.30 -3.54 3.57
N SER A 428 -5.09 -3.02 3.82
CA SER A 428 -4.23 -2.36 2.83
C SER A 428 -2.84 -2.97 2.86
N ARG A 429 -2.57 -3.92 1.96
CA ARG A 429 -1.31 -4.70 1.91
C ARG A 429 -1.14 -5.37 0.54
N TYR A 430 0.03 -5.94 0.30
CA TYR A 430 0.22 -6.90 -0.78
C TYR A 430 -0.23 -8.29 -0.34
N VAL A 431 -0.79 -9.05 -1.27
CA VAL A 431 -1.12 -10.47 -1.11
C VAL A 431 -0.67 -11.26 -2.33
N THR A 432 -0.41 -12.54 -2.15
CA THR A 432 -0.16 -13.44 -3.27
C THR A 432 -1.48 -14.02 -3.76
N THR A 433 -1.69 -13.95 -5.07
CA THR A 433 -2.83 -14.55 -5.75
C THR A 433 -2.34 -15.58 -6.74
N ARG A 434 -3.08 -16.68 -6.87
CA ARG A 434 -2.83 -17.73 -7.86
C ARG A 434 -3.92 -17.71 -8.92
N VAL A 435 -3.54 -17.85 -10.20
CA VAL A 435 -4.50 -18.10 -11.28
C VAL A 435 -5.10 -19.51 -11.12
N ALA A 436 -6.39 -19.57 -10.82
CA ALA A 436 -7.15 -20.80 -10.64
C ALA A 436 -7.78 -21.28 -11.96
N SER A 437 -8.17 -20.37 -12.85
CA SER A 437 -8.79 -20.71 -14.13
C SER A 437 -8.27 -19.83 -15.25
N VAL A 438 -8.04 -20.44 -16.42
CA VAL A 438 -7.73 -19.74 -17.68
C VAL A 438 -8.91 -19.74 -18.66
N ARG A 439 -10.12 -20.05 -18.17
CA ARG A 439 -11.36 -20.11 -18.96
C ARG A 439 -11.95 -18.72 -19.25
N SER A 440 -11.12 -17.76 -19.64
CA SER A 440 -11.54 -16.40 -19.96
C SER A 440 -10.58 -15.73 -20.95
N PRO A 441 -11.08 -14.85 -21.85
CA PRO A 441 -10.25 -13.92 -22.61
C PRO A 441 -9.29 -13.07 -21.76
N TRP A 442 -9.64 -12.81 -20.49
CA TRP A 442 -8.79 -12.06 -19.57
C TRP A 442 -7.53 -12.82 -19.10
N MET A 443 -7.42 -14.11 -19.43
CA MET A 443 -6.31 -15.00 -19.05
C MET A 443 -5.57 -15.59 -20.28
N LEU A 444 -5.67 -14.96 -21.45
CA LEU A 444 -4.98 -15.42 -22.67
C LEU A 444 -3.46 -15.51 -22.50
N LYS A 445 -2.88 -14.61 -21.67
CA LYS A 445 -1.44 -14.55 -21.40
C LYS A 445 -1.04 -15.14 -20.04
N SER A 446 -1.95 -15.85 -19.38
CA SER A 446 -1.69 -16.53 -18.11
C SER A 446 -1.84 -18.05 -18.24
N GLN A 447 -1.27 -18.77 -17.28
CA GLN A 447 -1.45 -20.19 -17.05
C GLN A 447 -2.02 -20.43 -15.65
N VAL A 448 -2.70 -21.57 -15.47
CA VAL A 448 -3.11 -22.02 -14.13
C VAL A 448 -1.87 -22.24 -13.28
N GLY A 449 -1.86 -21.69 -12.07
CA GLY A 449 -0.72 -21.76 -11.15
C GLY A 449 0.18 -20.53 -11.15
N ASP A 450 0.04 -19.61 -12.12
CA ASP A 450 0.78 -18.34 -12.09
C ASP A 450 0.51 -17.60 -10.77
N LEU A 451 1.59 -17.13 -10.13
CA LEU A 451 1.56 -16.42 -8.86
C LEU A 451 1.84 -14.93 -9.08
N HIS A 452 1.00 -14.08 -8.51
CA HIS A 452 1.16 -12.64 -8.57
C HIS A 452 0.99 -11.98 -7.20
N ALA A 453 1.95 -11.13 -6.82
CA ALA A 453 1.90 -10.25 -5.66
C ALA A 453 1.12 -8.98 -6.02
N ILE A 454 -0.13 -8.89 -5.56
CA ILE A 454 -1.08 -7.84 -5.93
C ILE A 454 -1.47 -7.02 -4.70
N PRO A 455 -1.51 -5.68 -4.79
CA PRO A 455 -1.99 -4.86 -3.68
C PRO A 455 -3.51 -4.97 -3.54
N ILE A 456 -3.97 -5.07 -2.30
CA ILE A 456 -5.39 -4.95 -1.92
C ILE A 456 -5.59 -3.70 -1.07
N SER A 457 -6.80 -3.15 -1.12
CA SER A 457 -7.20 -1.99 -0.32
C SER A 457 -8.72 -1.97 -0.18
N HIS A 458 -9.28 -2.74 0.76
CA HIS A 458 -10.74 -2.85 0.95
C HIS A 458 -11.15 -3.16 2.40
N GLY A 459 -12.33 -2.66 2.81
CA GLY A 459 -13.04 -3.07 4.03
C GLY A 459 -14.11 -4.14 3.79
N GLU A 460 -14.65 -4.22 2.57
CA GLU A 460 -15.74 -5.11 2.17
C GLU A 460 -15.34 -6.03 1.00
N GLY A 461 -14.26 -6.80 1.18
CA GLY A 461 -13.71 -7.66 0.12
C GLY A 461 -14.07 -9.14 0.24
N LYS A 462 -14.86 -9.53 1.24
CA LYS A 462 -15.15 -10.95 1.51
C LYS A 462 -16.19 -11.47 0.53
N PHE A 463 -15.78 -12.32 -0.41
CA PHE A 463 -16.70 -13.03 -1.31
C PHE A 463 -17.43 -14.15 -0.57
N VAL A 464 -18.76 -14.12 -0.61
CA VAL A 464 -19.64 -15.15 -0.03
C VAL A 464 -20.72 -15.54 -1.03
N ALA A 465 -21.12 -16.80 -0.99
CA ALA A 465 -22.18 -17.36 -1.82
C ALA A 465 -22.73 -18.64 -1.18
N PRO A 466 -23.98 -19.06 -1.50
CA PRO A 466 -24.48 -20.37 -1.09
C PRO A 466 -23.59 -21.50 -1.62
N ALA A 467 -23.50 -22.60 -0.87
CA ALA A 467 -22.63 -23.73 -1.20
C ALA A 467 -22.86 -24.27 -2.64
N ALA A 468 -24.13 -24.43 -3.04
CA ALA A 468 -24.48 -24.89 -4.38
C ALA A 468 -23.96 -23.95 -5.49
N LEU A 469 -23.97 -22.63 -5.25
CA LEU A 469 -23.42 -21.65 -6.19
C LEU A 469 -21.89 -21.74 -6.24
N LEU A 470 -21.21 -21.92 -5.09
CA LEU A 470 -19.76 -22.11 -5.06
C LEU A 470 -19.34 -23.36 -5.84
N ASP A 471 -20.07 -24.46 -5.67
CA ASP A 471 -19.82 -25.70 -6.42
C ASP A 471 -20.02 -25.51 -7.91
N GLN A 472 -21.10 -24.83 -8.31
CA GLN A 472 -21.34 -24.48 -9.70
C GLN A 472 -20.22 -23.60 -10.27
N LEU A 473 -19.77 -22.56 -9.55
CA LEU A 473 -18.68 -21.70 -10.00
C LEU A 473 -17.38 -22.49 -10.20
N CYS A 474 -17.07 -23.43 -9.32
CA CYS A 474 -15.89 -24.29 -9.44
C CYS A 474 -16.02 -25.23 -10.64
N ALA A 475 -17.14 -25.95 -10.76
CA ALA A 475 -17.41 -26.89 -11.85
C ALA A 475 -17.39 -26.20 -13.23
N ASN A 476 -17.87 -24.96 -13.31
CA ASN A 476 -17.85 -24.17 -14.54
C ASN A 476 -16.49 -23.52 -14.83
N GLY A 477 -15.49 -23.64 -13.94
CA GLY A 477 -14.21 -22.95 -14.09
C GLY A 477 -14.32 -21.42 -14.00
N GLN A 478 -15.34 -20.91 -13.29
CA GLN A 478 -15.57 -19.49 -13.08
C GLN A 478 -14.73 -18.91 -11.93
N VAL A 479 -14.09 -19.74 -11.10
CA VAL A 479 -13.13 -19.24 -10.10
C VAL A 479 -11.84 -18.85 -10.80
N ALA A 480 -11.60 -17.56 -10.94
CA ALA A 480 -10.49 -17.00 -11.71
C ALA A 480 -9.18 -17.04 -10.93
N THR A 481 -9.22 -16.57 -9.68
CA THR A 481 -8.05 -16.40 -8.82
C THR A 481 -8.37 -16.75 -7.37
N GLN A 482 -7.37 -17.28 -6.66
CA GLN A 482 -7.44 -17.54 -5.22
C GLN A 482 -6.33 -16.80 -4.48
N TYR A 483 -6.60 -16.36 -3.25
CA TYR A 483 -5.57 -15.97 -2.30
C TYR A 483 -4.74 -17.19 -1.88
N VAL A 484 -3.42 -17.03 -1.85
CA VAL A 484 -2.47 -18.11 -1.54
C VAL A 484 -1.28 -17.60 -0.73
N ASP A 485 -0.57 -18.52 -0.07
CA ASP A 485 0.73 -18.23 0.54
C ASP A 485 1.84 -18.06 -0.52
N GLY A 486 3.08 -17.86 -0.07
CA GLY A 486 4.25 -17.76 -0.95
C GLY A 486 4.56 -19.03 -1.77
N ASN A 487 4.01 -20.18 -1.39
CA ASN A 487 4.17 -21.45 -2.09
C ASN A 487 3.00 -21.75 -3.05
N GLY A 488 2.00 -20.86 -3.13
CA GLY A 488 0.83 -21.04 -3.98
C GLY A 488 -0.27 -21.89 -3.35
N VAL A 489 -0.24 -22.11 -2.04
CA VAL A 489 -1.25 -22.90 -1.30
C VAL A 489 -2.32 -21.98 -0.71
N PRO A 490 -3.62 -22.20 -1.01
CA PRO A 490 -4.69 -21.40 -0.42
C PRO A 490 -4.98 -21.83 1.03
N SER A 491 -5.41 -20.87 1.84
CA SER A 491 -5.75 -21.07 3.26
C SER A 491 -6.79 -20.04 3.71
N MET A 492 -7.49 -20.34 4.81
CA MET A 492 -8.33 -19.35 5.50
C MET A 492 -7.54 -18.47 6.48
N ASP A 493 -6.26 -18.76 6.73
CA ASP A 493 -5.37 -17.91 7.53
C ASP A 493 -5.37 -16.48 6.96
N ILE A 494 -5.53 -15.47 7.81
CA ILE A 494 -5.58 -14.09 7.38
C ILE A 494 -4.31 -13.63 6.67
N ASP A 495 -3.14 -14.21 6.92
CA ASP A 495 -1.92 -13.87 6.17
C ASP A 495 -2.01 -14.28 4.71
N VAL A 496 -2.82 -15.30 4.43
CA VAL A 496 -3.13 -15.76 3.08
C VAL A 496 -4.39 -15.06 2.56
N ASN A 497 -5.52 -15.25 3.23
CA ASN A 497 -6.84 -14.75 2.86
C ASN A 497 -7.24 -13.53 3.71
N PRO A 498 -6.92 -12.30 3.27
CA PRO A 498 -7.01 -11.08 4.08
C PRO A 498 -8.44 -10.71 4.52
N ASN A 499 -9.45 -11.20 3.81
CA ASN A 499 -10.86 -10.84 4.02
C ASN A 499 -11.72 -12.03 4.49
N GLY A 500 -11.19 -13.25 4.44
CA GLY A 500 -11.94 -14.46 4.78
C GLY A 500 -12.92 -14.88 3.69
N SER A 501 -12.64 -14.58 2.42
CA SER A 501 -13.47 -15.02 1.29
C SER A 501 -13.60 -16.55 1.26
N PHE A 502 -14.81 -17.04 0.97
CA PHE A 502 -15.06 -18.48 0.90
C PHE A 502 -14.21 -19.13 -0.19
N ARG A 503 -13.62 -20.29 0.12
CA ARG A 503 -12.65 -21.01 -0.73
C ARG A 503 -11.45 -20.15 -1.16
N ALA A 504 -11.09 -19.15 -0.34
CA ALA A 504 -10.06 -18.16 -0.65
C ALA A 504 -10.25 -17.49 -2.02
N ILE A 505 -11.48 -17.35 -2.52
CA ILE A 505 -11.77 -16.75 -3.82
C ILE A 505 -11.41 -15.26 -3.80
N GLU A 506 -10.57 -14.85 -4.76
CA GLU A 506 -10.17 -13.45 -4.94
C GLU A 506 -10.91 -12.80 -6.10
N GLY A 507 -11.20 -13.56 -7.15
CA GLY A 507 -11.91 -13.10 -8.34
C GLY A 507 -12.61 -14.23 -9.07
N ILE A 508 -13.63 -13.88 -9.84
CA ILE A 508 -14.47 -14.82 -10.60
C ILE A 508 -14.82 -14.28 -12.00
N PHE A 509 -15.15 -15.18 -12.92
CA PHE A 509 -15.62 -14.88 -14.28
C PHE A 509 -17.12 -15.07 -14.45
N SER A 510 -17.69 -14.40 -15.46
CA SER A 510 -18.99 -14.78 -16.05
C SER A 510 -18.98 -16.20 -16.62
N PRO A 511 -20.16 -16.84 -16.79
CA PRO A 511 -20.24 -18.18 -17.35
C PRO A 511 -19.55 -18.33 -18.73
N ASP A 512 -19.53 -17.26 -19.51
CA ASP A 512 -18.85 -17.18 -20.82
C ASP A 512 -17.41 -16.66 -20.73
N GLY A 513 -16.96 -16.20 -19.56
CA GLY A 513 -15.63 -15.65 -19.35
C GLY A 513 -15.42 -14.19 -19.76
N ARG A 514 -16.40 -13.52 -20.40
CA ARG A 514 -16.24 -12.14 -20.93
C ARG A 514 -16.18 -11.06 -19.86
N VAL A 515 -16.82 -11.31 -18.72
CA VAL A 515 -16.81 -10.41 -17.55
C VAL A 515 -15.88 -10.99 -16.50
N PHE A 516 -14.92 -10.19 -16.02
CA PHE A 516 -14.04 -10.56 -14.92
C PHE A 516 -14.18 -9.57 -13.77
N GLY A 517 -14.34 -10.08 -12.56
CA GLY A 517 -14.34 -9.29 -11.33
C GLY A 517 -13.29 -9.81 -10.34
N LYS A 518 -12.52 -8.91 -9.73
CA LYS A 518 -11.50 -9.26 -8.73
C LYS A 518 -11.28 -8.15 -7.69
N MET A 519 -10.76 -8.47 -6.51
CA MET A 519 -10.51 -7.49 -5.43
C MET A 519 -9.13 -6.81 -5.50
N GLY A 520 -8.09 -7.56 -5.84
CA GLY A 520 -6.72 -7.07 -5.94
C GLY A 520 -6.50 -6.15 -7.14
N HIS A 521 -5.77 -5.07 -6.91
CA HIS A 521 -5.53 -3.98 -7.85
C HIS A 521 -4.35 -4.25 -8.77
N SER A 522 -4.57 -5.06 -9.81
CA SER A 522 -3.53 -5.38 -10.80
C SER A 522 -3.07 -4.16 -11.62
N GLU A 523 -3.82 -3.06 -11.58
CA GLU A 523 -3.48 -1.79 -12.23
C GLU A 523 -2.44 -0.99 -11.43
N ARG A 524 -2.36 -1.17 -10.11
CA ARG A 524 -1.49 -0.45 -9.18
C ARG A 524 -0.06 -1.02 -9.19
N ARG A 525 0.59 -0.96 -10.36
CA ARG A 525 1.97 -1.40 -10.58
C ARG A 525 2.80 -0.38 -11.37
N GLY A 526 4.10 -0.39 -11.14
CA GLY A 526 5.11 0.39 -11.86
C GLY A 526 6.52 0.06 -11.37
N ASP A 527 7.55 0.53 -12.09
CA ASP A 527 8.94 0.14 -11.89
C ASP A 527 9.48 0.41 -10.48
N PHE A 528 8.94 1.41 -9.79
CA PHE A 528 9.34 1.81 -8.45
C PHE A 528 8.23 1.66 -7.40
N VAL A 529 7.24 0.80 -7.65
CA VAL A 529 6.10 0.59 -6.75
C VAL A 529 6.22 -0.77 -6.05
N GLY A 530 6.22 -0.76 -4.71
CA GLY A 530 6.29 -1.99 -3.91
C GLY A 530 7.60 -2.76 -4.10
N VAL A 531 8.72 -2.07 -4.38
CA VAL A 531 10.02 -2.67 -4.71
C VAL A 531 10.55 -3.56 -3.58
N ASN A 532 10.29 -3.19 -2.33
CA ASN A 532 10.68 -3.95 -1.15
C ASN A 532 9.77 -5.14 -0.84
N ILE A 533 8.73 -5.38 -1.65
CA ILE A 533 7.86 -6.54 -1.52
C ILE A 533 8.27 -7.56 -2.59
N PRO A 534 8.60 -8.82 -2.24
CA PRO A 534 8.95 -9.83 -3.23
C PRO A 534 7.73 -10.24 -4.08
N GLY A 535 7.99 -11.06 -5.11
CA GLY A 535 6.95 -11.63 -5.97
C GLY A 535 6.60 -10.77 -7.19
N ASP A 536 6.08 -11.44 -8.22
CA ASP A 536 5.74 -10.84 -9.49
C ASP A 536 4.49 -9.95 -9.38
N LYS A 537 4.62 -8.66 -9.68
CA LYS A 537 3.50 -7.69 -9.66
C LYS A 537 2.77 -7.61 -10.98
N TYR A 538 3.26 -8.30 -12.01
CA TYR A 538 2.70 -8.25 -13.35
C TYR A 538 1.68 -9.36 -13.57
N GLN A 539 0.40 -9.00 -13.50
CA GLN A 539 -0.67 -9.85 -14.01
C GLN A 539 -1.11 -9.34 -15.39
N PRO A 540 -1.00 -10.13 -16.48
CA PRO A 540 -1.17 -9.66 -17.86
C PRO A 540 -2.65 -9.55 -18.29
N LEU A 541 -3.49 -8.92 -17.45
CA LEU A 541 -4.94 -8.80 -17.68
C LEU A 541 -5.26 -7.87 -18.86
N TRP A 542 -4.67 -6.68 -18.87
CA TRP A 542 -4.92 -5.68 -19.92
C TRP A 542 -4.33 -6.14 -21.25
N GLU A 543 -3.16 -6.78 -21.23
CA GLU A 543 -2.53 -7.35 -22.40
C GLU A 543 -3.31 -8.55 -22.96
N SER A 544 -3.99 -9.32 -22.10
CA SER A 544 -4.92 -10.38 -22.53
C SER A 544 -6.20 -9.79 -23.14
N GLY A 545 -6.79 -8.77 -22.50
CA GLY A 545 -7.95 -8.05 -23.02
C GLY A 545 -7.69 -7.41 -24.38
N ALA A 546 -6.49 -6.84 -24.58
CA ALA A 546 -6.07 -6.32 -25.89
C ALA A 546 -5.88 -7.46 -26.92
N ALA A 547 -5.22 -8.56 -26.53
CA ALA A 547 -4.93 -9.69 -27.42
C ALA A 547 -6.20 -10.41 -27.90
N TYR A 548 -7.29 -10.38 -27.13
CA TYR A 548 -8.57 -10.96 -27.54
C TYR A 548 -9.13 -10.34 -28.83
N PHE A 549 -8.82 -9.07 -29.11
CA PHE A 549 -9.27 -8.36 -30.32
C PHE A 549 -8.23 -8.34 -31.46
N ALA A 550 -7.09 -9.04 -31.35
CA ALA A 550 -5.96 -8.96 -32.30
C ALA A 550 -6.05 -9.89 -33.52
#